data_AF-T0TE01-F1
#
_entry.id   AF-T0TE01-F1
#
_cell.length_a   1.000
_cell.length_b   1.000
_cell.length_c   1.000
_cell.angle_alpha   90.00
_cell.angle_beta   90.00
_cell.angle_gamma   90.00
#
_symmetry.space_group_name_H-M   'P 1'
#
loop_
_entity.id
_entity.type
_entity.pdbx_description
1 polymer ?
#
loop_
_entity_poly.entity_id
_entity_poly.type
_entity_poly.pdbx_seq_one_letter_code
_entity_poly.pdbx_strand_id
1 'polypeptide(L)'
;MDKDAMITYLIGELKKENLELHDLIVPEELEKKQRLLRALFNTRKPMAASTQFLTIQDLYLQVRKGERGIVQLNTLRPIPQDDQIYIWKGDITKLEVDAIVNAANKTLLGCMKPLHDCVDNAIHTYAGVQLRQSCYELILEQGYEEPVGMAKITPAYNLPSAFVIHTVGPKIENQPTQIDEDLLAKCYLSVLALAEKITLSPSQFHASQQETLIFQNKRLRQLQFRLLKTL
;
A
#
# COMPACT_ATOMS: atom_id res chain seq x y z
N MET A 1 -20.24 2.52 -17.78
CA MET A 1 -19.38 1.49 -18.40
C MET A 1 -19.43 0.26 -17.51
N ASP A 2 -19.66 -0.92 -18.06
CA ASP A 2 -19.64 -2.15 -17.24
C ASP A 2 -18.19 -2.56 -16.89
N LYS A 3 -18.07 -3.57 -16.03
CA LYS A 3 -16.77 -4.03 -15.52
C LYS A 3 -15.85 -4.56 -16.62
N ASP A 4 -16.38 -5.29 -17.59
CA ASP A 4 -15.59 -5.89 -18.67
C ASP A 4 -15.03 -4.80 -19.60
N ALA A 5 -15.86 -3.83 -19.94
CA ALA A 5 -15.46 -2.67 -20.74
C ALA A 5 -14.41 -1.81 -20.01
N MET A 6 -14.52 -1.61 -18.70
CA MET A 6 -13.49 -0.92 -17.91
C MET A 6 -12.15 -1.65 -17.96
N ILE A 7 -12.15 -2.97 -17.74
CA ILE A 7 -10.92 -3.76 -17.77
C ILE A 7 -10.29 -3.75 -19.17
N THR A 8 -11.11 -3.94 -20.20
CA THR A 8 -10.66 -3.93 -21.60
C THR A 8 -10.02 -2.59 -21.97
N TYR A 9 -10.64 -1.48 -21.57
CA TYR A 9 -10.07 -0.15 -21.75
C TYR A 9 -8.71 -0.01 -21.04
N LEU A 10 -8.63 -0.36 -19.75
CA LEU A 10 -7.41 -0.22 -18.96
C LEU A 10 -6.26 -1.06 -19.52
N ILE A 11 -6.52 -2.32 -19.91
CA ILE A 11 -5.53 -3.17 -20.57
C ILE A 11 -5.07 -2.52 -21.88
N GLY A 12 -5.99 -2.00 -22.68
CA GLY A 12 -5.67 -1.30 -23.93
C GLY A 12 -4.73 -0.11 -23.73
N GLU A 13 -4.96 0.71 -22.71
CA GLU A 13 -4.07 1.83 -22.37
C GLU A 13 -2.70 1.36 -21.89
N LEU A 14 -2.64 0.35 -21.01
CA LEU A 14 -1.37 -0.21 -20.52
C LEU A 14 -0.53 -0.81 -21.67
N LYS A 15 -1.16 -1.41 -22.67
CA LYS A 15 -0.48 -1.91 -23.87
C LYS A 15 0.15 -0.78 -24.69
N LYS A 16 -0.41 0.43 -24.68
CA LYS A 16 0.16 1.60 -25.38
C LYS A 16 1.39 2.16 -24.66
N GLU A 17 1.47 1.97 -23.35
CA GLU A 17 2.60 2.45 -22.52
C GLU A 17 3.86 1.58 -22.65
N ASN A 18 3.75 0.33 -23.14
CA ASN A 18 4.88 -0.58 -23.29
C ASN A 18 4.80 -1.38 -24.60
N LEU A 19 5.77 -1.15 -25.51
CA LEU A 19 5.87 -1.84 -26.80
C LEU A 19 5.96 -3.37 -26.66
N GLU A 20 6.56 -3.88 -25.58
CA GLU A 20 6.64 -5.33 -25.33
C GLU A 20 5.26 -5.97 -25.11
N LEU A 21 4.26 -5.16 -24.76
CA LEU A 21 2.89 -5.61 -24.56
C LEU A 21 2.04 -5.51 -25.83
N HIS A 22 2.56 -5.00 -26.95
CA HIS A 22 1.75 -4.73 -28.15
C HIS A 22 0.99 -5.97 -28.64
N ASP A 23 1.71 -7.10 -28.75
CA ASP A 23 1.18 -8.37 -29.25
C ASP A 23 0.50 -9.22 -28.17
N LEU A 24 0.38 -8.70 -26.95
CA LEU A 24 -0.30 -9.40 -25.85
C LEU A 24 -1.77 -9.64 -26.21
N ILE A 25 -2.16 -10.91 -26.26
CA ILE A 25 -3.55 -11.33 -26.48
C ILE A 25 -4.35 -11.09 -25.21
N VAL A 26 -5.43 -10.31 -25.33
CA VAL A 26 -6.37 -10.09 -24.22
C VAL A 26 -7.37 -11.25 -24.21
N PRO A 27 -7.49 -12.01 -23.10
CA PRO A 27 -8.47 -13.08 -23.00
C PRO A 27 -9.90 -12.55 -23.12
N GLU A 28 -10.86 -13.35 -23.59
CA GLU A 28 -12.28 -12.94 -23.63
C GLU A 28 -12.96 -13.09 -22.27
N GLU A 29 -12.58 -14.12 -21.50
CA GLU A 29 -13.18 -14.41 -20.20
C GLU A 29 -12.83 -13.33 -19.16
N LEU A 30 -13.87 -12.78 -18.52
CA LEU A 30 -13.77 -11.69 -17.55
C LEU A 30 -12.75 -11.96 -16.42
N GLU A 31 -12.75 -13.17 -15.86
CA GLU A 31 -11.82 -13.53 -14.78
C GLU A 31 -10.36 -13.53 -15.25
N LYS A 32 -10.11 -14.04 -16.46
CA LYS A 32 -8.78 -14.02 -17.08
C LYS A 32 -8.35 -12.60 -17.43
N LYS A 33 -9.27 -11.74 -17.91
CA LYS A 33 -9.01 -10.30 -18.11
C LYS A 33 -8.66 -9.59 -16.79
N GLN A 34 -9.41 -9.85 -15.72
CA GLN A 34 -9.12 -9.27 -14.39
C GLN A 34 -7.74 -9.68 -13.88
N ARG A 35 -7.40 -10.97 -14.02
CA ARG A 35 -6.09 -11.48 -13.65
C ARG A 35 -4.98 -10.84 -14.49
N LEU A 36 -5.21 -10.66 -15.80
CA LEU A 36 -4.26 -9.97 -16.66
C LEU A 36 -4.09 -8.50 -16.27
N LEU A 37 -5.17 -7.77 -16.04
CA LEU A 37 -5.11 -6.37 -15.61
C LEU A 37 -4.31 -6.21 -14.32
N ARG A 38 -4.52 -7.10 -13.32
CA ARG A 38 -3.71 -7.10 -12.10
C ARG A 38 -2.23 -7.30 -12.41
N ALA A 39 -1.88 -8.27 -13.26
CA ALA A 39 -0.50 -8.51 -13.66
C ALA A 39 0.14 -7.26 -14.30
N LEU A 40 -0.60 -6.56 -15.17
CA LEU A 40 -0.13 -5.34 -15.83
C LEU A 40 0.03 -4.16 -14.85
N PHE A 41 -0.91 -3.98 -13.91
CA PHE A 41 -0.73 -3.00 -12.83
C PHE A 41 0.52 -3.29 -12.00
N ASN A 42 0.81 -4.56 -11.71
CA ASN A 42 1.97 -4.93 -10.92
C ASN A 42 3.29 -4.55 -11.62
N THR A 43 3.36 -4.64 -12.95
CA THR A 43 4.59 -4.38 -13.72
C THR A 43 4.70 -2.97 -14.30
N ARG A 44 3.62 -2.17 -14.29
CA ARG A 44 3.61 -0.80 -14.81
C ARG A 44 4.68 0.07 -14.14
N LYS A 45 5.52 0.75 -14.92
CA LYS A 45 6.53 1.69 -14.39
C LYS A 45 5.86 2.87 -13.65
N PRO A 46 6.53 3.50 -12.65
CA PRO A 46 6.03 4.71 -12.02
C PRO A 46 6.05 5.86 -13.04
N MET A 47 4.90 6.21 -13.58
CA MET A 47 4.72 7.36 -14.44
C MET A 47 3.31 7.91 -14.31
N ALA A 48 3.14 9.19 -14.64
CA ALA A 48 1.82 9.80 -14.71
C ALA A 48 0.88 9.00 -15.62
N ALA A 49 -0.38 8.89 -15.23
CA ALA A 49 -1.42 8.31 -16.07
C ALA A 49 -2.37 9.43 -16.51
N SER A 50 -3.06 9.24 -17.64
CA SER A 50 -4.03 10.23 -18.11
C SER A 50 -5.21 10.35 -17.14
N THR A 51 -5.85 11.52 -17.10
CA THR A 51 -7.06 11.73 -16.28
C THR A 51 -8.15 10.72 -16.62
N GLN A 52 -8.30 10.36 -17.90
CA GLN A 52 -9.25 9.35 -18.33
C GLN A 52 -8.89 7.96 -17.79
N PHE A 53 -7.62 7.56 -17.87
CA PHE A 53 -7.15 6.31 -17.29
C PHE A 53 -7.46 6.22 -15.80
N LEU A 54 -7.11 7.26 -15.04
CA LEU A 54 -7.35 7.32 -13.60
C LEU A 54 -8.85 7.24 -13.27
N THR A 55 -9.68 7.98 -14.01
CA THR A 55 -11.14 7.95 -13.82
C THR A 55 -11.70 6.54 -14.00
N ILE A 56 -11.31 5.84 -15.06
CA ILE A 56 -11.79 4.48 -15.33
C ILE A 56 -11.22 3.47 -14.35
N GLN A 57 -9.95 3.62 -13.97
CA GLN A 57 -9.33 2.77 -12.97
C GLN A 57 -10.05 2.91 -11.62
N ASP A 58 -10.29 4.13 -11.18
CA ASP A 58 -10.92 4.39 -9.88
C ASP A 58 -12.34 3.82 -9.87
N LEU A 59 -13.14 4.02 -10.93
CA LEU A 59 -14.45 3.37 -11.07
C LEU A 59 -14.35 1.84 -10.98
N TYR A 60 -13.39 1.22 -11.68
CA TYR A 60 -13.15 -0.21 -11.61
C TYR A 60 -12.79 -0.66 -10.18
N LEU A 61 -11.88 0.04 -9.51
CA LEU A 61 -11.44 -0.29 -8.16
C LEU A 61 -12.54 -0.06 -7.12
N GLN A 62 -13.43 0.93 -7.29
CA GLN A 62 -14.62 1.09 -6.45
C GLN A 62 -15.58 -0.10 -6.59
N VAL A 63 -15.82 -0.59 -7.82
CA VAL A 63 -16.61 -1.82 -8.04
C VAL A 63 -15.95 -3.01 -7.35
N ARG A 64 -14.62 -3.17 -7.48
CA ARG A 64 -13.87 -4.25 -6.81
C ARG A 64 -13.93 -4.14 -5.30
N LYS A 65 -13.88 -2.93 -4.73
CA LYS A 65 -14.04 -2.69 -3.29
C LYS A 65 -15.42 -3.15 -2.81
N GLY A 66 -16.49 -2.79 -3.54
CA GLY A 66 -17.85 -3.24 -3.24
C GLY A 66 -17.99 -4.78 -3.27
N GLU A 67 -17.48 -5.44 -4.31
CA GLU A 67 -17.50 -6.90 -4.45
C GLU A 67 -16.73 -7.63 -3.34
N ARG A 68 -15.65 -7.02 -2.84
CA ARG A 68 -14.79 -7.60 -1.81
C ARG A 68 -15.27 -7.33 -0.39
N GLY A 69 -16.13 -6.33 -0.21
CA GLY A 69 -16.59 -5.85 1.09
C GLY A 69 -15.58 -5.00 1.82
N ILE A 70 -16.08 -4.25 2.80
CA ILE A 70 -15.32 -3.38 3.69
C ILE A 70 -15.47 -3.90 5.12
N VAL A 71 -14.39 -3.84 5.90
CA VAL A 71 -14.37 -4.21 7.31
C VAL A 71 -14.14 -2.95 8.13
N GLN A 72 -15.18 -2.55 8.87
CA GLN A 72 -15.12 -1.42 9.80
C GLN A 72 -14.59 -1.86 11.16
N LEU A 73 -13.79 -1.00 11.79
CA LEU A 73 -13.20 -1.28 13.11
C LEU A 73 -14.27 -1.60 14.18
N ASN A 74 -15.43 -0.94 14.14
CA ASN A 74 -16.56 -1.15 15.06
C ASN A 74 -17.20 -2.55 14.95
N THR A 75 -16.93 -3.30 13.89
CA THR A 75 -17.39 -4.69 13.73
C THR A 75 -16.42 -5.70 14.34
N LEU A 76 -15.21 -5.25 14.69
CA LEU A 76 -14.18 -6.06 15.31
C LEU A 76 -14.29 -5.99 16.83
N ARG A 77 -13.76 -7.01 17.51
CA ARG A 77 -13.67 -7.03 18.97
C ARG A 77 -12.24 -6.74 19.40
N PRO A 78 -12.01 -5.83 20.35
CA PRO A 78 -10.69 -5.67 20.93
C PRO A 78 -10.32 -6.89 21.78
N ILE A 79 -9.04 -6.99 22.14
CA ILE A 79 -8.59 -8.01 23.07
C ILE A 79 -9.09 -7.68 24.49
N PRO A 80 -9.27 -8.68 25.38
CA PRO A 80 -9.78 -8.43 26.72
C PRO A 80 -8.93 -7.50 27.59
N GLN A 81 -7.62 -7.44 27.32
CA GLN A 81 -6.66 -6.68 28.12
C GLN A 81 -6.61 -5.20 27.75
N ASP A 82 -7.07 -4.84 26.54
CA ASP A 82 -6.93 -3.48 26.01
C ASP A 82 -7.96 -3.23 24.91
N ASP A 83 -8.87 -2.26 25.14
CA ASP A 83 -9.96 -1.88 24.24
C ASP A 83 -9.51 -1.17 22.95
N GLN A 84 -8.23 -0.81 22.90
CA GLN A 84 -7.61 -0.22 21.72
C GLN A 84 -6.87 -1.27 20.87
N ILE A 85 -6.60 -2.51 21.36
CA ILE A 85 -5.85 -3.55 20.59
C ILE A 85 -6.84 -4.49 19.96
N TYR A 86 -6.71 -4.69 18.65
CA TYR A 86 -7.52 -5.64 17.88
C TYR A 86 -6.62 -6.69 17.26
N ILE A 87 -7.07 -7.94 17.29
CA ILE A 87 -6.47 -9.03 16.52
C ILE A 87 -7.49 -9.46 15.48
N TRP A 88 -7.11 -9.34 14.22
CA TRP A 88 -7.99 -9.65 13.11
C TRP A 88 -7.22 -10.39 12.03
N LYS A 89 -7.79 -11.52 11.59
CA LYS A 89 -7.27 -12.30 10.47
C LYS A 89 -8.11 -11.96 9.23
N GLY A 90 -7.49 -11.34 8.24
CA GLY A 90 -8.16 -10.98 7.00
C GLY A 90 -7.27 -10.21 6.05
N ASP A 91 -7.92 -9.67 5.02
CA ASP A 91 -7.30 -8.95 3.93
C ASP A 91 -7.19 -7.46 4.26
N ILE A 92 -6.00 -7.00 4.65
CA ILE A 92 -5.75 -5.64 5.13
C ILE A 92 -6.27 -4.54 4.19
N THR A 93 -6.37 -4.81 2.90
CA THR A 93 -6.88 -3.84 1.90
C THR A 93 -8.40 -3.63 1.97
N LYS A 94 -9.09 -4.30 2.91
CA LYS A 94 -10.52 -4.12 3.20
C LYS A 94 -10.79 -3.31 4.47
N LEU A 95 -9.77 -3.01 5.27
CA LEU A 95 -9.96 -2.30 6.54
C LEU A 95 -10.24 -0.80 6.30
N GLU A 96 -11.37 -0.33 6.84
CA GLU A 96 -11.72 1.09 6.91
C GLU A 96 -11.18 1.65 8.23
N VAL A 97 -9.99 2.24 8.15
CA VAL A 97 -9.19 2.81 9.25
C VAL A 97 -8.37 3.99 8.74
N ASP A 98 -7.81 4.81 9.62
CA ASP A 98 -7.02 5.98 9.20
C ASP A 98 -5.81 5.59 8.35
N ALA A 99 -5.07 4.55 8.76
CA ALA A 99 -3.91 4.09 8.02
C ALA A 99 -3.74 2.57 8.12
N ILE A 100 -3.26 1.97 7.02
CA ILE A 100 -2.71 0.61 7.01
C ILE A 100 -1.19 0.67 6.80
N VAL A 101 -0.49 -0.39 7.22
CA VAL A 101 0.96 -0.47 7.07
C VAL A 101 1.30 -1.41 5.91
N ASN A 102 2.14 -0.94 5.00
CA ASN A 102 2.73 -1.74 3.93
C ASN A 102 4.14 -2.18 4.32
N ALA A 103 4.39 -3.49 4.23
CA ALA A 103 5.74 -4.06 4.27
C ALA A 103 6.40 -3.85 2.90
N ALA A 104 7.02 -2.69 2.73
CA ALA A 104 7.60 -2.25 1.48
C ALA A 104 9.02 -2.79 1.29
N ASN A 105 9.52 -2.65 0.07
CA ASN A 105 10.94 -2.82 -0.25
C ASN A 105 11.61 -1.44 -0.36
N LYS A 106 12.95 -1.41 -0.36
CA LYS A 106 13.77 -0.18 -0.39
C LYS A 106 13.48 0.79 -1.54
N THR A 107 12.87 0.32 -2.63
CA THR A 107 12.50 1.22 -3.76
C THR A 107 11.17 1.94 -3.53
N LEU A 108 10.34 1.50 -2.58
CA LEU A 108 8.95 1.91 -2.36
C LEU A 108 8.00 1.75 -3.56
N LEU A 109 8.47 1.25 -4.71
CA LEU A 109 7.67 1.12 -5.94
C LEU A 109 6.70 -0.06 -5.91
N GLY A 110 6.49 -0.67 -4.74
CA GLY A 110 5.68 -1.86 -4.58
C GLY A 110 6.30 -3.11 -5.22
N CYS A 111 5.54 -4.20 -5.20
CA CYS A 111 5.98 -5.47 -5.76
C CYS A 111 5.77 -5.49 -7.29
N MET A 112 6.87 -5.65 -8.05
CA MET A 112 6.83 -5.72 -9.52
C MET A 112 6.73 -7.14 -10.09
N LYS A 113 6.64 -8.16 -9.24
CA LYS A 113 6.41 -9.54 -9.68
C LYS A 113 4.92 -9.73 -9.97
N PRO A 114 4.52 -10.10 -11.21
CA PRO A 114 3.12 -10.28 -11.56
C PRO A 114 2.42 -11.26 -10.62
N LEU A 115 1.26 -10.87 -10.09
CA LEU A 115 0.40 -11.73 -9.27
C LEU A 115 1.09 -12.31 -8.04
N HIS A 116 2.17 -11.69 -7.56
CA HIS A 116 2.87 -12.17 -6.37
C HIS A 116 1.95 -12.09 -5.15
N ASP A 117 1.90 -13.18 -4.39
CA ASP A 117 1.11 -13.26 -3.18
C ASP A 117 1.86 -12.62 -2.01
N CYS A 118 1.90 -11.29 -2.00
CA CYS A 118 2.44 -10.52 -0.89
C CYS A 118 1.57 -9.28 -0.61
N VAL A 119 1.66 -8.79 0.63
CA VAL A 119 0.90 -7.61 1.08
C VAL A 119 1.17 -6.38 0.23
N ASP A 120 2.42 -6.18 -0.18
CA ASP A 120 2.85 -5.05 -1.02
C ASP A 120 2.17 -5.08 -2.40
N ASN A 121 2.09 -6.26 -3.02
CA ASN A 121 1.36 -6.45 -4.28
C ASN A 121 -0.14 -6.17 -4.10
N ALA A 122 -0.74 -6.67 -3.02
CA ALA A 122 -2.15 -6.48 -2.74
C ALA A 122 -2.49 -5.00 -2.53
N ILE A 123 -1.75 -4.30 -1.65
CA ILE A 123 -1.94 -2.87 -1.36
C ILE A 123 -1.81 -2.04 -2.64
N HIS A 124 -0.74 -2.19 -3.42
CA HIS A 124 -0.56 -1.44 -4.66
C HIS A 124 -1.62 -1.76 -5.72
N THR A 125 -2.06 -3.02 -5.82
CA THR A 125 -3.11 -3.41 -6.77
C THR A 125 -4.44 -2.71 -6.46
N TYR A 126 -4.83 -2.67 -5.18
CA TYR A 126 -6.14 -2.16 -4.78
C TYR A 126 -6.18 -0.66 -4.48
N ALA A 127 -5.04 -0.02 -4.21
CA ALA A 127 -4.93 1.42 -4.16
C ALA A 127 -5.02 2.06 -5.55
N GLY A 128 -4.42 1.43 -6.56
CA GLY A 128 -4.33 1.96 -7.93
C GLY A 128 -2.93 2.49 -8.27
N VAL A 129 -2.69 2.80 -9.55
CA VAL A 129 -1.35 3.17 -10.03
C VAL A 129 -0.82 4.46 -9.41
N GLN A 130 -1.69 5.32 -8.88
CA GLN A 130 -1.30 6.55 -8.17
C GLN A 130 -0.40 6.26 -6.97
N LEU A 131 -0.62 5.16 -6.24
CA LEU A 131 0.20 4.83 -5.06
C LEU A 131 1.68 4.65 -5.44
N ARG A 132 1.94 3.95 -6.54
CA ARG A 132 3.30 3.75 -7.05
C ARG A 132 3.92 5.08 -7.51
N GLN A 133 3.13 5.94 -8.16
CA GLN A 133 3.60 7.25 -8.59
C GLN A 133 3.99 8.14 -7.42
N SER A 134 3.18 8.22 -6.35
CA SER A 134 3.53 9.01 -5.18
C SER A 134 4.68 8.42 -4.37
N CYS A 135 4.82 7.09 -4.29
CA CYS A 135 6.04 6.48 -3.75
C CYS A 135 7.29 6.88 -4.56
N TYR A 136 7.17 6.94 -5.89
CA TYR A 136 8.29 7.34 -6.75
C TYR A 136 8.66 8.81 -6.55
N GLU A 137 7.68 9.70 -6.44
CA GLU A 137 7.88 11.12 -6.12
C GLU A 137 8.62 11.30 -4.80
N LEU A 138 8.23 10.55 -3.75
CA LEU A 138 8.92 10.56 -2.45
C LEU A 138 10.39 10.13 -2.57
N ILE A 139 10.70 9.10 -3.36
CA ILE A 139 12.08 8.65 -3.58
C ILE A 139 12.88 9.66 -4.38
N LEU A 140 12.28 10.32 -5.38
CA LEU A 140 12.92 11.37 -6.16
C LEU A 140 13.24 12.60 -5.31
N GLU A 141 12.30 13.03 -4.47
CA GLU A 141 12.48 14.15 -3.54
C GLU A 141 13.56 13.82 -2.49
N GLN A 142 13.54 12.59 -1.96
CA GLN A 142 14.54 12.12 -1.00
C GLN A 142 15.94 11.96 -1.61
N GLY A 143 16.02 11.57 -2.88
CA GLY A 143 17.28 11.36 -3.61
C GLY A 143 17.99 10.02 -3.33
N TYR A 144 17.42 9.13 -2.52
CA TYR A 144 17.97 7.80 -2.22
C TYR A 144 16.88 6.78 -1.85
N GLU A 145 17.19 5.48 -2.00
CA GLU A 145 16.31 4.37 -1.60
C GLU A 145 15.96 4.40 -0.11
N GLU A 146 14.75 3.97 0.24
CA GLU A 146 14.27 4.02 1.62
C GLU A 146 15.06 3.06 2.53
N PRO A 147 15.68 3.56 3.62
CA PRO A 147 16.45 2.73 4.53
C PRO A 147 15.58 1.77 5.35
N VAL A 148 16.17 0.64 5.75
CA VAL A 148 15.53 -0.31 6.67
C VAL A 148 15.20 0.37 8.01
N GLY A 149 14.02 0.10 8.55
CA GLY A 149 13.53 0.68 9.80
C GLY A 149 12.92 2.06 9.66
N MET A 150 12.94 2.67 8.47
CA MET A 150 12.30 3.96 8.21
C MET A 150 10.89 3.78 7.65
N ALA A 151 10.12 4.87 7.62
CA ALA A 151 8.75 4.85 7.12
C ALA A 151 8.39 6.14 6.36
N LYS A 152 7.52 5.99 5.37
CA LYS A 152 6.92 7.05 4.55
C LYS A 152 5.40 6.91 4.54
N ILE A 153 4.68 7.97 4.24
CA ILE A 153 3.22 7.94 4.21
C ILE A 153 2.68 8.53 2.91
N THR A 154 1.66 7.89 2.36
CA THR A 154 0.96 8.32 1.14
C THR A 154 -0.55 8.26 1.35
N PRO A 155 -1.35 8.97 0.53
CA PRO A 155 -2.77 8.69 0.41
C PRO A 155 -3.01 7.24 -0.02
N ALA A 156 -4.09 6.62 0.45
CA ALA A 156 -4.41 5.23 0.11
C ALA A 156 -5.27 5.07 -1.17
N TYR A 157 -5.71 6.19 -1.75
CA TYR A 157 -6.50 6.27 -2.98
C TYR A 157 -7.79 5.44 -2.92
N ASN A 158 -7.84 4.30 -3.60
CA ASN A 158 -9.06 3.50 -3.72
C ASN A 158 -9.27 2.50 -2.57
N LEU A 159 -8.30 2.37 -1.66
CA LEU A 159 -8.46 1.57 -0.44
C LEU A 159 -9.53 2.17 0.49
N PRO A 160 -10.13 1.37 1.39
CA PRO A 160 -11.02 1.90 2.42
C PRO A 160 -10.30 2.72 3.48
N SER A 161 -8.99 2.52 3.67
CA SER A 161 -8.19 3.34 4.57
C SER A 161 -7.91 4.73 3.99
N ALA A 162 -7.59 5.72 4.82
CA ALA A 162 -7.24 7.06 4.31
C ALA A 162 -5.78 7.12 3.83
N PHE A 163 -4.87 6.47 4.55
CA PHE A 163 -3.43 6.50 4.27
C PHE A 163 -2.81 5.10 4.21
N VAL A 164 -1.63 5.02 3.58
CA VAL A 164 -0.72 3.87 3.64
C VAL A 164 0.60 4.35 4.22
N ILE A 165 1.05 3.72 5.31
CA ILE A 165 2.40 3.91 5.87
C ILE A 165 3.29 2.79 5.35
N HIS A 166 4.30 3.14 4.57
CA HIS A 166 5.24 2.21 3.97
C HIS A 166 6.47 2.12 4.86
N THR A 167 6.86 0.91 5.30
CA THR A 167 8.10 0.70 6.05
C THR A 167 8.91 -0.44 5.45
N VAL A 168 10.24 -0.30 5.47
CA VAL A 168 11.17 -1.30 4.93
C VAL A 168 11.70 -2.15 6.07
N GLY A 169 11.28 -3.41 6.13
CA GLY A 169 11.75 -4.38 7.11
C GLY A 169 13.13 -4.97 6.79
N PRO A 170 13.83 -5.54 7.78
CA PRO A 170 15.08 -6.27 7.55
C PRO A 170 14.83 -7.54 6.72
N LYS A 171 15.77 -7.88 5.83
CA LYS A 171 15.73 -9.12 5.06
C LYS A 171 16.42 -10.22 5.86
N ILE A 172 15.65 -11.21 6.28
CA ILE A 172 16.15 -12.33 7.08
C ILE A 172 16.41 -13.54 6.18
N GLU A 173 17.67 -13.92 6.01
CA GLU A 173 18.06 -15.10 5.22
C GLU A 173 18.34 -16.34 6.09
N ASN A 174 18.76 -16.13 7.35
CA ASN A 174 19.07 -17.18 8.32
C ASN A 174 18.28 -16.95 9.62
N GLN A 175 18.83 -17.32 10.78
CA GLN A 175 18.23 -16.94 12.06
C GLN A 175 18.33 -15.42 12.26
N PRO A 176 17.26 -14.77 12.78
CA PRO A 176 17.31 -13.34 13.12
C PRO A 176 18.46 -13.04 14.08
N THR A 177 19.20 -11.98 13.78
CA THR A 177 20.23 -11.44 14.67
C THR A 177 19.63 -10.34 15.56
N GLN A 178 20.37 -9.92 16.60
CA GLN A 178 19.97 -8.76 17.40
C GLN A 178 19.78 -7.50 16.54
N ILE A 179 20.61 -7.33 15.50
CA ILE A 179 20.50 -6.20 14.57
C ILE A 179 19.16 -6.26 13.82
N ASP A 180 18.73 -7.46 13.40
CA ASP A 180 17.45 -7.63 12.72
C ASP A 180 16.27 -7.31 13.63
N GLU A 181 16.34 -7.74 14.90
CA GLU A 181 15.32 -7.42 15.90
C GLU A 181 15.24 -5.91 16.16
N ASP A 182 16.39 -5.24 16.30
CA ASP A 182 16.48 -3.79 16.51
C ASP A 182 15.93 -3.02 15.30
N LEU A 183 16.26 -3.46 14.08
CA LEU A 183 15.73 -2.87 12.84
C LEU A 183 14.22 -3.08 12.69
N LEU A 184 13.72 -4.26 13.06
CA LEU A 184 12.29 -4.52 13.06
C LEU A 184 11.59 -3.63 14.10
N ALA A 185 12.11 -3.53 15.32
CA ALA A 185 11.57 -2.62 16.34
C ALA A 185 11.56 -1.16 15.86
N LYS A 186 12.61 -0.74 15.13
CA LYS A 186 12.68 0.58 14.51
C LYS A 186 11.56 0.79 13.48
N CYS A 187 11.21 -0.22 12.67
CA CYS A 187 10.06 -0.13 11.75
C CYS A 187 8.77 0.24 12.49
N TYR A 188 8.48 -0.46 13.59
CA TYR A 188 7.27 -0.22 14.39
C TYR A 188 7.27 1.19 14.97
N LEU A 189 8.41 1.64 15.53
CA LEU A 189 8.53 2.98 16.10
C LEU A 189 8.34 4.08 15.04
N SER A 190 8.92 3.91 13.85
CA SER A 190 8.77 4.84 12.73
C SER A 190 7.32 4.92 12.24
N VAL A 191 6.64 3.77 12.14
CA VAL A 191 5.22 3.70 11.79
C VAL A 191 4.36 4.43 12.83
N LEU A 192 4.59 4.16 14.12
CA LEU A 192 3.83 4.77 15.20
C LEU A 192 4.01 6.28 15.26
N ALA A 193 5.24 6.77 15.05
CA ALA A 193 5.53 8.20 15.00
C ALA A 193 4.78 8.91 13.85
N LEU A 194 4.55 8.25 12.72
CA LEU A 194 3.73 8.79 11.63
C LEU A 194 2.24 8.70 11.95
N ALA A 195 1.76 7.60 12.51
CA ALA A 195 0.35 7.41 12.87
C ALA A 195 -0.13 8.43 13.93
N GLU A 196 0.72 8.77 14.89
CA GLU A 196 0.43 9.82 15.88
C GLU A 196 0.19 11.17 15.21
N LYS A 197 1.00 11.53 14.21
CA LYS A 197 0.82 12.78 13.47
C LYS A 197 -0.48 12.83 12.67
N ILE A 198 -0.90 11.71 12.05
CA ILE A 198 -2.19 11.63 11.34
C ILE A 198 -3.33 12.01 12.29
N THR A 199 -3.28 11.50 13.53
CA THR A 199 -4.31 11.75 14.55
C THR A 199 -4.30 13.20 15.01
N LEU A 200 -3.12 13.81 15.18
CA LEU A 200 -2.98 15.17 15.69
C LEU A 200 -3.27 16.26 14.65
N SER A 201 -3.01 16.00 13.37
CA SER A 201 -3.26 16.98 12.31
C SER A 201 -3.55 16.34 10.95
N PRO A 202 -4.77 15.80 10.76
CA PRO A 202 -5.17 15.17 9.50
C PRO A 202 -5.01 16.09 8.27
N SER A 203 -5.22 17.40 8.44
CA SER A 203 -5.13 18.39 7.36
C SER A 203 -3.71 18.74 6.92
N GLN A 204 -2.66 18.28 7.62
CA GLN A 204 -1.27 18.54 7.24
C GLN A 204 -0.74 17.51 6.22
N PHE A 205 -1.43 16.39 6.02
CA PHE A 205 -1.05 15.39 5.04
C PHE A 205 -1.62 15.74 3.65
N HIS A 206 -1.11 16.83 3.07
CA HIS A 206 -1.21 17.12 1.65
C HIS A 206 0.09 16.68 0.96
N ALA A 207 -0.01 16.21 -0.29
CA ALA A 207 0.98 15.41 -1.02
C ALA A 207 2.39 16.01 -1.24
N SER A 208 2.74 17.15 -0.63
CA SER A 208 3.97 17.88 -0.93
C SER A 208 4.84 18.25 0.27
N GLN A 209 4.56 17.79 1.50
CA GLN A 209 5.45 18.06 2.64
C GLN A 209 5.50 16.88 3.61
N GLN A 210 6.57 16.08 3.52
CA GLN A 210 6.89 15.08 4.56
C GLN A 210 8.39 15.04 4.81
N GLU A 211 8.88 15.96 5.65
CA GLU A 211 10.22 15.89 6.22
C GLU A 211 10.37 14.58 7.02
N THR A 212 11.38 13.79 6.67
CA THR A 212 11.76 12.57 7.39
C THR A 212 12.17 12.92 8.82
N LEU A 213 11.29 12.67 9.80
CA LEU A 213 11.55 12.96 11.21
C LEU A 213 11.99 11.70 11.95
N ILE A 214 13.21 11.73 12.48
CA ILE A 214 13.74 10.77 13.45
C ILE A 214 13.62 11.43 14.83
N PHE A 215 12.81 10.86 15.73
CA PHE A 215 12.83 11.28 17.14
C PHE A 215 13.65 10.31 17.99
N GLN A 216 14.69 10.84 18.65
CA GLN A 216 15.27 10.25 19.84
C GLN A 216 14.43 10.71 21.05
N ASN A 217 13.51 9.89 21.56
CA ASN A 217 12.96 10.15 22.91
C ASN A 217 12.53 8.89 23.65
N LYS A 218 12.97 8.79 24.92
CA LYS A 218 12.90 7.60 25.80
C LYS A 218 11.50 7.29 26.35
N ARG A 219 10.46 8.07 26.01
CA ARG A 219 9.09 7.91 26.56
C ARG A 219 8.18 6.95 25.79
N LEU A 220 8.57 6.49 24.60
CA LEU A 220 7.78 5.52 23.82
C LEU A 220 7.92 4.06 24.29
N ARG A 221 8.48 3.79 25.48
CA ARG A 221 8.52 2.43 26.05
C ARG A 221 7.17 1.92 26.57
N GLN A 222 6.13 2.75 26.65
CA GLN A 222 4.81 2.37 27.20
C GLN A 222 3.61 2.57 26.26
N LEU A 223 3.81 3.02 25.03
CA LEU A 223 2.76 3.05 24.01
C LEU A 223 2.92 1.82 23.10
N GLN A 224 2.46 0.67 23.59
CA GLN A 224 2.35 -0.55 22.81
C GLN A 224 1.07 -0.51 21.98
N PHE A 225 1.19 -0.12 20.72
CA PHE A 225 0.11 -0.28 19.75
C PHE A 225 0.57 -0.54 18.33
N ARG A 226 -0.21 -1.38 17.64
CA ARG A 226 -0.53 -1.30 16.19
C ARG A 226 0.54 -1.69 15.18
N LEU A 227 0.79 -2.99 15.07
CA LEU A 227 0.70 -3.65 13.75
C LEU A 227 -0.15 -4.92 13.91
N LEU A 228 -1.16 -5.06 13.04
CA LEU A 228 -1.73 -6.36 12.74
C LEU A 228 -0.63 -7.18 12.07
N LYS A 229 0.03 -8.07 12.83
CA LYS A 229 0.77 -9.18 12.24
C LYS A 229 -0.26 -10.07 11.55
N THR A 230 -0.24 -10.08 10.23
CA THR A 230 -0.83 -11.16 9.45
C THR A 230 -0.03 -12.42 9.76
N LEU A 231 -0.64 -13.36 10.49
CA LEU A 231 -0.20 -14.75 10.58
C LEU A 231 -0.73 -15.54 9.37
#